data_AF-A0A9N9PI55-F1
#
_entry.id   AF-A0A9N9PI55-F1
#
_cell.length_a   1.000
_cell.length_b   1.000
_cell.length_c   1.000
_cell.angle_alpha   90.00
_cell.angle_beta   90.00
_cell.angle_gamma   90.00
#
_symmetry.space_group_name_H-M   'P 1'
#
loop_
_entity.id
_entity.type
_entity.pdbx_description
1 polymer ?
#
loop_
_entity_poly.entity_id
_entity_poly.type
_entity_poly.pdbx_seq_one_letter_code
_entity_poly.pdbx_strand_id
1 'polypeptide(L)'
;MAKLRTRMTTYEGENLDRIILPKLSPGEPEIVPVTHDETILYANDGMNKYWSPMDEYNLRKKSQGLSIHVSDFYCESIGRLKLSEYEITINDLLPDYMRLKYTQA
;
A
#
# COMPACT_ATOMS: atom_id res chain seq x y z
N MET A 1 -16.74 0.69 11.25
CA MET A 1 -16.66 1.24 9.88
C MET A 1 -17.88 2.07 9.46
N ALA A 2 -19.12 1.57 9.55
CA ALA A 2 -20.32 2.28 9.06
C ALA A 2 -20.49 3.73 9.59
N LYS A 3 -20.17 3.99 10.88
CA LYS A 3 -20.25 5.34 11.47
C LYS A 3 -19.15 6.31 11.02
N LEU A 4 -18.00 5.81 10.57
CA LEU A 4 -16.88 6.65 10.14
C LEU A 4 -17.01 7.03 8.66
N ARG A 5 -17.69 6.19 7.88
CA ARG A 5 -17.87 6.36 6.43
C ARG A 5 -18.56 7.67 6.06
N THR A 6 -19.46 8.19 6.89
CA THR A 6 -20.14 9.47 6.65
C THR A 6 -19.20 10.67 6.66
N ARG A 7 -18.00 10.50 7.23
CA ARG A 7 -16.95 11.53 7.35
C ARG A 7 -15.77 11.25 6.41
N MET A 8 -15.88 10.26 5.53
CA MET A 8 -14.87 9.93 4.53
C MET A 8 -15.30 10.49 3.18
N THR A 9 -14.33 10.89 2.37
CA THR A 9 -14.55 11.18 0.96
C THR A 9 -14.91 9.88 0.21
N THR A 10 -15.88 9.97 -0.71
CA THR A 10 -16.32 8.85 -1.54
C THR A 10 -16.22 9.19 -3.01
N TYR A 11 -16.04 8.18 -3.85
CA TYR A 11 -15.79 8.34 -5.28
C TYR A 11 -16.85 7.57 -6.07
N GLU A 12 -17.42 8.21 -7.08
CA GLU A 12 -18.47 7.66 -7.94
C GLU A 12 -18.06 7.77 -9.42
N GLY A 13 -18.83 7.12 -10.29
CA GLY A 13 -18.55 7.04 -11.72
C GLY A 13 -17.88 5.72 -12.10
N GLU A 14 -17.87 5.41 -13.40
CA GLU A 14 -17.26 4.19 -13.93
C GLU A 14 -15.75 4.14 -13.66
N ASN A 15 -15.09 5.31 -13.66
CA ASN A 15 -13.66 5.46 -13.42
C ASN A 15 -13.32 6.07 -12.05
N LEU A 16 -14.30 6.20 -11.13
CA LEU A 16 -14.14 6.84 -9.82
C LEU A 16 -13.63 8.30 -9.88
N ASP A 17 -13.92 8.99 -10.97
CA ASP A 17 -13.48 10.36 -11.24
C ASP A 17 -14.33 11.42 -10.52
N ARG A 18 -15.52 11.05 -10.02
CA ARG A 18 -16.39 11.96 -9.29
C ARG A 18 -16.13 11.90 -7.79
N ILE A 19 -15.45 12.93 -7.27
CA ILE A 19 -15.14 13.08 -5.84
C ILE A 19 -16.35 13.68 -5.09
N ILE A 20 -16.78 13.02 -4.01
CA ILE A 20 -17.86 13.46 -3.12
C ILE A 20 -17.30 13.67 -1.73
N LEU A 21 -17.19 14.95 -1.34
CA LEU A 21 -16.72 15.33 -0.01
C LEU A 21 -17.81 15.05 1.05
N PRO A 22 -17.42 14.61 2.25
CA PRO A 22 -18.35 14.36 3.34
C PRO A 22 -18.96 15.67 3.86
N LYS A 23 -20.21 15.60 4.33
CA LYS A 23 -20.84 16.71 5.05
C LYS A 23 -20.42 16.63 6.52
N LEU A 24 -19.50 17.50 6.93
CA LEU A 24 -18.96 17.55 8.28
C LEU A 24 -19.70 18.59 9.13
N SER A 25 -19.96 18.26 10.40
CA SER A 25 -20.46 19.24 11.37
C SER A 25 -19.33 20.16 11.83
N PRO A 26 -19.61 21.36 12.36
CA PRO A 26 -18.58 22.23 12.92
C PRO A 26 -17.75 21.49 13.98
N GLY A 27 -16.43 21.46 13.80
CA GLY A 27 -15.49 20.79 14.70
C GLY A 27 -15.29 19.29 14.43
N GLU A 28 -15.99 18.69 13.46
CA GLU A 28 -15.71 17.32 13.03
C GLU A 28 -14.60 17.29 11.97
N PRO A 29 -13.51 16.56 12.19
CA PRO A 29 -12.49 16.42 11.16
C PRO A 29 -12.94 15.42 10.09
N GLU A 30 -12.46 15.63 8.87
CA GLU A 30 -12.51 14.61 7.82
C GLU A 30 -11.75 13.35 8.27
N ILE A 31 -12.26 12.18 7.89
CA ILE A 31 -11.57 10.92 8.12
C ILE A 31 -10.96 10.47 6.80
N VAL A 32 -9.64 10.34 6.79
CA VAL A 32 -8.90 9.77 5.67
C VAL A 32 -8.62 8.29 5.96
N PRO A 33 -9.20 7.34 5.20
CA PRO A 33 -8.90 5.93 5.37
C PRO A 33 -7.48 5.63 4.84
N VAL A 34 -6.66 5.03 5.69
CA VAL A 34 -5.36 4.47 5.33
C VAL A 34 -5.49 2.95 5.40
N THR A 35 -5.35 2.29 4.25
CA THR A 35 -5.47 0.84 4.13
C THR A 35 -4.09 0.21 4.15
N HIS A 36 -3.97 -0.95 4.80
CA HIS A 36 -2.77 -1.77 4.81
C HIS A 36 -3.04 -3.04 4.04
N ASP A 37 -2.07 -3.47 3.23
CA ASP A 37 -2.11 -4.79 2.59
C ASP A 37 -0.71 -5.41 2.54
N GLU A 38 -0.67 -6.72 2.44
CA GLU A 38 0.56 -7.50 2.36
C GLU A 38 0.56 -8.37 1.13
N THR A 39 1.69 -8.39 0.42
CA THR A 39 1.88 -9.30 -0.70
C THR A 39 3.25 -9.97 -0.64
N ILE A 40 3.31 -11.19 -1.14
CA ILE A 40 4.56 -11.94 -1.27
C ILE A 40 4.81 -12.11 -2.77
N LEU A 41 5.90 -11.52 -3.24
CA LEU A 41 6.37 -11.66 -4.61
C LEU A 41 7.39 -12.80 -4.64
N TYR A 42 7.09 -13.89 -5.35
CA TYR A 42 8.05 -14.97 -5.54
C TYR A 42 8.88 -14.72 -6.80
N ALA A 43 10.19 -14.99 -6.74
CA ALA A 43 11.09 -14.85 -7.90
C ALA A 43 10.63 -15.66 -9.13
N ASN A 44 9.85 -16.73 -8.91
CA ASN A 44 9.38 -17.63 -9.95
C ASN A 44 8.03 -17.24 -10.56
N ASP A 45 7.33 -16.24 -10.02
CA ASP A 45 5.99 -15.83 -10.47
C ASP A 45 6.00 -15.19 -11.88
N GLY A 46 7.17 -14.77 -12.38
CA GLY A 46 7.32 -14.13 -13.70
C GLY A 46 8.04 -14.97 -14.77
N MET A 47 8.54 -16.17 -14.45
CA MET A 47 9.31 -16.96 -15.42
C MET A 47 8.39 -17.77 -16.34
N ASN A 48 8.14 -17.28 -17.55
CA ASN A 48 7.30 -17.97 -18.55
C ASN A 48 8.00 -19.14 -19.29
N LYS A 49 9.29 -19.36 -19.04
CA LYS A 49 10.08 -20.41 -19.70
C LYS A 49 10.71 -21.33 -18.66
N TYR A 50 10.59 -22.63 -18.88
CA TYR A 50 11.26 -23.67 -18.08
C TYR A 50 11.58 -24.86 -18.99
N TRP A 51 12.61 -25.61 -18.61
CA TRP A 51 12.96 -26.85 -19.29
C TRP A 51 12.19 -27.99 -18.62
N SER A 52 11.43 -28.75 -19.41
CA SER A 52 10.69 -29.94 -18.97
C SER A 52 10.83 -31.05 -20.01
N PRO A 53 10.80 -32.32 -19.61
CA PRO A 53 10.58 -33.42 -20.53
C PRO A 53 9.29 -33.22 -21.33
N MET A 54 9.27 -33.70 -22.58
CA MET A 54 8.21 -33.39 -23.56
C MET A 54 6.80 -33.85 -23.12
N ASP A 55 6.73 -34.86 -22.24
CA ASP A 55 5.48 -35.46 -21.76
C ASP A 55 5.18 -35.19 -20.28
N GLU A 56 5.93 -34.28 -19.63
CA GLU A 56 5.72 -33.93 -18.22
C GLU A 56 5.25 -32.48 -18.04
N TYR A 57 4.03 -32.34 -17.52
CA TYR A 57 3.56 -31.09 -16.93
C TYR A 57 4.11 -30.93 -15.52
N ASN A 58 5.26 -30.29 -15.40
CA ASN A 58 5.79 -29.89 -14.10
C ASN A 58 4.97 -28.73 -13.51
N LEU A 59 3.99 -29.05 -12.66
CA LEU A 59 3.38 -28.10 -11.73
C LEU A 59 4.48 -27.53 -10.84
N ARG A 60 4.83 -26.26 -11.05
CA ARG A 60 5.87 -25.62 -10.25
C ARG A 60 5.44 -25.59 -8.79
N LYS A 61 6.30 -26.12 -7.92
CA LYS A 61 6.14 -25.95 -6.48
C LYS A 61 6.26 -24.45 -6.17
N LYS A 62 5.24 -23.90 -5.52
CA LYS A 62 5.19 -22.51 -5.05
C LYS A 62 6.28 -22.18 -4.00
N SER A 63 7.05 -23.17 -3.55
CA SER A 63 7.72 -23.14 -2.24
C SER A 63 9.24 -23.27 -2.26
N GLN A 64 9.89 -23.20 -3.42
CA GLN A 64 11.36 -23.30 -3.51
C GLN A 64 11.89 -22.12 -4.34
N GLY A 65 12.11 -20.98 -3.68
CA GLY A 65 12.63 -19.79 -4.31
C GLY A 65 12.81 -18.62 -3.34
N LEU A 66 13.53 -17.60 -3.80
CA LEU A 66 13.63 -16.29 -3.16
C LEU A 66 12.27 -15.59 -3.26
N SER A 67 11.75 -15.08 -2.15
CA SER A 67 10.54 -14.28 -2.11
C SER A 67 10.79 -12.96 -1.41
N ILE A 68 10.11 -11.91 -1.85
CA ILE A 68 10.10 -10.61 -1.18
C ILE A 68 8.71 -10.42 -0.57
N HIS A 69 8.65 -10.29 0.75
CA HIS A 69 7.44 -9.84 1.44
C HIS A 69 7.40 -8.32 1.37
N VAL A 70 6.31 -7.79 0.84
CA VAL A 70 6.04 -6.36 0.72
C VAL A 70 4.80 -6.08 1.56
N SER A 71 4.91 -5.13 2.48
CA SER A 71 3.87 -4.73 3.40
C SER A 71 3.85 -3.21 3.41
N ASP A 72 2.71 -2.61 3.06
CA ASP A 72 2.66 -1.17 2.86
C ASP A 72 1.27 -0.58 3.15
N PHE A 73 1.25 0.72 3.42
CA PHE A 73 0.06 1.52 3.64
C PHE A 73 -0.23 2.37 2.42
N TYR A 74 -1.48 2.32 1.97
CA TYR A 74 -1.99 3.10 0.87
C TYR A 74 -3.14 3.99 1.32
N CYS A 75 -3.16 5.19 0.78
CA CYS A 75 -4.20 6.17 0.97
C CYS A 75 -4.60 6.69 -0.40
N GLU A 76 -5.89 6.83 -0.66
CA GLU A 76 -6.38 7.26 -1.95
C GLU A 76 -5.92 8.69 -2.34
N SER A 77 -5.79 9.60 -1.37
CA SER A 77 -5.46 11.00 -1.64
C SER A 77 -3.98 11.24 -1.94
N ILE A 78 -3.08 10.45 -1.36
CA ILE A 78 -1.62 10.66 -1.45
C ILE A 78 -0.86 9.44 -2.02
N GLY A 79 -1.55 8.34 -2.26
CA GLY A 79 -0.96 7.07 -2.66
C GLY A 79 -0.28 6.35 -1.49
N ARG A 80 0.95 5.88 -1.72
CA ARG A 80 1.76 5.19 -0.70
C ARG A 80 2.08 6.16 0.44
N LEU A 81 1.92 5.71 1.69
CA LEU A 81 2.23 6.53 2.86
C LEU A 81 3.75 6.62 3.05
N LYS A 82 4.32 7.76 2.66
CA LYS A 82 5.76 8.04 2.79
C LYS A 82 6.00 9.47 3.25
N LEU A 83 7.15 9.70 3.88
CA LEU A 83 7.58 11.07 4.20
C LEU A 83 7.97 11.81 2.92
N SER A 84 7.69 13.11 2.89
CA SER A 84 8.25 14.04 1.91
C SER A 84 9.75 14.27 2.15
N GLU A 85 10.45 14.80 1.16
CA GLU A 85 11.88 15.13 1.29
C GLU A 85 12.16 16.09 2.46
N TYR A 86 11.24 17.04 2.69
CA TYR A 86 11.30 17.94 3.82
C TYR A 86 11.15 17.19 5.16
N GLU A 87 10.15 16.32 5.28
CA GLU A 87 9.93 15.53 6.50
C GLU A 87 11.07 14.54 6.77
N ILE A 88 11.69 13.97 5.73
CA ILE A 88 12.90 13.16 5.85
C ILE A 88 14.03 13.99 6.47
N THR A 89 14.24 15.20 5.96
CA THR A 89 15.28 16.11 6.48
C THR A 89 15.03 16.42 7.96
N ILE A 90 13.78 16.70 8.33
CA ILE A 90 13.41 16.94 9.74
C ILE A 90 13.63 15.69 10.60
N ASN A 91 13.23 14.52 10.11
CA ASN A 91 13.42 13.25 10.81
C ASN A 91 14.91 12.94 11.04
N ASP A 92 15.77 13.24 10.07
CA ASP A 92 17.21 13.04 10.17
C ASP A 92 17.85 13.97 11.23
N LEU A 93 17.25 15.12 11.49
CA LEU A 93 17.66 16.04 12.56
C LEU A 93 17.17 15.62 13.95
N LEU A 94 16.23 14.69 14.06
CA LEU A 94 15.75 14.21 15.36
C LEU A 94 16.83 13.37 16.06
N PRO A 95 16.88 13.40 17.41
CA PRO A 95 17.68 12.46 18.19
C PRO A 95 17.33 11.01 17.83
N ASP A 96 18.29 10.10 17.90
CA ASP A 96 18.14 8.71 17.46
C ASP A 96 16.93 7.97 18.07
N TYR A 97 16.53 8.33 19.29
CA TYR A 97 15.37 7.71 19.96
C TYR A 97 14.01 8.22 19.47
N MET A 98 13.97 9.36 18.76
CA MET A 98 12.77 9.93 18.14
C MET A 98 12.74 9.74 16.61
N ARG A 99 13.88 9.36 16.01
CA ARG A 99 13.99 9.19 14.56
C ARG A 99 13.21 7.95 14.09
N LEU A 100 12.37 8.13 13.09
CA LEU A 100 11.75 7.03 12.37
C LEU A 100 12.82 6.24 11.62
N LYS A 101 12.86 4.92 11.84
CA LYS A 101 13.83 4.02 11.18
C LYS A 101 13.56 3.84 9.69
N TYR A 102 12.29 3.90 9.31
CA TYR A 102 11.83 3.75 7.93
C TYR A 102 11.10 5.02 7.53
N THR A 103 11.62 5.71 6.54
CA THR A 103 11.09 6.99 6.04
C THR A 103 10.54 6.88 4.63
N GLN A 104 10.85 5.78 3.96
CA GLN A 104 10.35 5.41 2.64
C GLN A 104 9.34 4.27 2.77
N ALA A 105 8.39 4.23 1.82
CA ALA A 105 7.47 3.12 1.61
C ALA A 105 8.09 2.08 0.68
#